data_AF-A0AAW6S934-F1
#
_entry.id   AF-A0AAW6S934-F1
#
_cell.length_a   1.000
_cell.length_b   1.000
_cell.length_c   1.000
_cell.angle_alpha   90.00
_cell.angle_beta   90.00
_cell.angle_gamma   90.00
#
_symmetry.space_group_name_H-M   'P 1'
#
loop_
_entity.id
_entity.type
_entity.pdbx_description
1 polymer ?
#
loop_
_entity_poly.entity_id
_entity_poly.type
_entity_poly.pdbx_seq_one_letter_code
_entity_poly.pdbx_strand_id
1 'polypeptide(L)'
;MSAVGLQHLFAMPMLSHYRLHLFSQFESFKKALTNISFFSVIYSLSDAREERRNCLASLRDLAFTHSDIQRIVLASDDMEARLISHLSPSRLHGIVSKSVPLSHLQEELVVLLRETHHINDNMLNHWYVNQNRLLSPTERAILRYMSFGFSIPEIATQLERNIKTIRAHKFNAMVKLGVNSDVGLLDAADILTHLPARDMRCSVSGSPAFL
;
A
#
# COMPACT_ATOMS: atom_id res chain seq x y z
N MET A 1 12.81 -8.96 8.19
CA MET A 1 12.43 -9.81 9.33
C MET A 1 11.97 -11.17 8.82
N SER A 2 12.49 -12.25 9.40
CA SER A 2 12.07 -13.62 9.08
C SER A 2 10.80 -14.01 9.85
N ALA A 3 10.14 -15.10 9.44
CA ALA A 3 9.03 -15.72 10.15
C ALA A 3 9.33 -15.95 11.65
N VAL A 4 10.55 -16.40 11.95
CA VAL A 4 11.05 -16.63 13.31
C VAL A 4 11.13 -15.32 14.10
N GLY A 5 11.57 -14.23 13.48
CA GLY A 5 11.61 -12.91 14.12
C GLY A 5 10.23 -12.40 14.53
N LEU A 6 9.20 -12.62 13.70
CA LEU A 6 7.81 -12.28 14.06
C LEU A 6 7.28 -13.17 15.18
N GLN A 7 7.59 -14.46 15.19
CA GLN A 7 7.17 -15.35 16.29
C GLN A 7 7.74 -14.88 17.63
N HIS A 8 9.02 -14.51 17.67
CA HIS A 8 9.62 -13.96 18.88
C HIS A 8 8.98 -12.63 19.31
N LEU A 9 8.67 -11.74 18.35
CA LEU A 9 7.99 -10.49 18.63
C LEU A 9 6.62 -10.73 19.29
N PHE A 10 5.83 -11.67 18.76
CA PHE A 10 4.51 -12.01 19.29
C PHE A 10 4.54 -12.87 20.55
N ALA A 11 5.68 -13.49 20.88
CA ALA A 11 5.88 -14.17 22.17
C ALA A 11 6.13 -13.20 23.34
N MET A 12 6.38 -11.91 23.06
CA MET A 12 6.60 -10.90 24.10
C MET A 12 5.30 -10.55 24.85
N PRO A 13 5.37 -10.14 26.13
CA PRO A 13 4.19 -9.91 26.98
C PRO A 13 3.16 -8.92 26.42
N MET A 14 3.59 -7.98 25.57
CA MET A 14 2.73 -6.96 24.96
C MET A 14 1.87 -7.46 23.80
N LEU A 15 2.24 -8.61 23.20
CA LEU A 15 1.58 -9.19 22.03
C LEU A 15 1.19 -10.66 22.24
N SER A 16 1.53 -11.26 23.39
CA SER A 16 1.31 -12.67 23.70
C SER A 16 -0.16 -13.08 23.78
N HIS A 17 -1.08 -12.12 23.89
CA HIS A 17 -2.52 -12.35 23.82
C HIS A 17 -3.04 -12.54 22.39
N TYR A 18 -2.23 -12.27 21.37
CA TYR A 18 -2.58 -12.52 19.98
C TYR A 18 -2.12 -13.90 19.52
N ARG A 19 -2.99 -14.60 18.80
CA ARG A 19 -2.64 -15.86 18.12
C ARG A 19 -2.07 -15.57 16.74
N LEU A 20 -0.77 -15.77 16.57
CA LEU A 20 -0.10 -15.57 15.29
C LEU A 20 -0.25 -16.80 14.37
N HIS A 21 -0.69 -16.57 13.13
CA HIS A 21 -0.69 -17.56 12.06
C HIS A 21 0.21 -17.08 10.92
N LEU A 22 1.17 -17.90 10.50
CA LEU A 22 2.11 -17.54 9.44
C LEU A 22 1.80 -18.30 8.16
N PHE A 23 1.81 -17.57 7.05
CA PHE A 23 1.57 -18.09 5.72
C PHE A 23 2.68 -17.62 4.79
N SER A 24 3.26 -18.54 4.00
CA SER A 24 4.26 -18.19 2.99
C SER A 24 3.63 -17.67 1.69
N GLN A 25 2.33 -17.91 1.49
CA GLN A 25 1.59 -17.52 0.28
C GLN A 25 0.21 -16.97 0.66
N PHE A 26 -0.24 -15.94 -0.05
CA PHE A 26 -1.55 -15.32 0.21
C PHE A 26 -2.73 -16.26 -0.05
N GLU A 27 -2.60 -17.19 -1.00
CA GLU A 27 -3.64 -18.20 -1.29
C GLU A 27 -3.85 -19.18 -0.13
N SER A 28 -2.79 -19.56 0.60
CA SER A 28 -2.92 -20.37 1.82
C SER A 28 -3.68 -19.63 2.91
N PHE A 29 -3.46 -18.31 3.03
CA PHE A 29 -4.21 -17.45 3.94
C PHE A 29 -5.69 -17.38 3.54
N LYS A 30 -6.03 -17.21 2.26
CA LYS A 30 -7.42 -17.26 1.77
C LYS A 30 -8.13 -18.58 2.11
N LYS A 31 -7.43 -19.71 2.01
CA LYS A 31 -7.99 -21.02 2.42
C LYS A 31 -8.21 -21.11 3.93
N ALA A 32 -7.38 -20.46 4.74
CA ALA A 32 -7.55 -20.44 6.18
C ALA A 32 -8.71 -19.52 6.60
N LEU A 33 -8.91 -18.40 5.89
CA LEU A 33 -10.02 -17.45 6.12
C LEU A 33 -11.41 -18.11 6.08
N THR A 34 -11.59 -19.21 5.34
CA THR A 34 -12.89 -19.90 5.29
C THR A 34 -13.24 -20.64 6.57
N ASN A 35 -12.24 -20.94 7.42
CA ASN A 35 -12.40 -21.77 8.62
C ASN A 35 -12.04 -21.02 9.90
N ILE A 36 -11.23 -19.96 9.81
CA ILE A 36 -10.71 -19.19 10.93
C ILE A 36 -11.01 -17.73 10.67
N SER A 37 -11.62 -17.05 11.65
CA SER A 37 -11.77 -15.60 11.63
C SER A 37 -10.47 -14.93 12.03
N PHE A 38 -10.01 -13.99 11.21
CA PHE A 38 -8.85 -13.15 11.50
C PHE A 38 -9.32 -11.72 11.67
N PHE A 39 -8.84 -11.02 12.70
CA PHE A 39 -9.14 -9.59 12.88
C PHE A 39 -8.10 -8.69 12.19
N SER A 40 -6.88 -9.20 11.94
CA SER A 40 -5.79 -8.42 11.34
C SER A 40 -4.87 -9.30 10.49
N VAL A 41 -4.34 -8.71 9.43
CA VAL A 41 -3.39 -9.31 8.49
C VAL A 41 -2.18 -8.39 8.39
N ILE A 42 -1.00 -8.96 8.59
CA ILE A 42 0.28 -8.29 8.47
C ILE A 42 1.01 -8.87 7.24
N TYR A 43 1.11 -8.09 6.17
CA TYR A 43 1.82 -8.50 4.94
C TYR A 43 3.27 -8.01 4.98
N SER A 44 4.24 -8.91 4.91
CA SER A 44 5.67 -8.56 4.94
C SER A 44 6.26 -8.52 3.53
N LEU A 45 6.70 -7.34 3.09
CA LEU A 45 7.39 -7.15 1.79
C LEU A 45 8.84 -7.64 1.80
N SER A 46 9.35 -8.05 0.65
CA SER A 46 10.71 -8.56 0.48
C SER A 46 11.54 -7.73 -0.52
N ASP A 47 11.16 -6.47 -0.76
CA ASP A 47 11.81 -5.55 -1.73
C ASP A 47 11.63 -5.95 -3.22
N ALA A 48 11.06 -7.11 -3.50
CA ALA A 48 10.79 -7.55 -4.88
C ALA A 48 9.60 -6.80 -5.52
N ARG A 49 9.76 -6.36 -6.78
CA ARG A 49 8.71 -5.69 -7.57
C ARG A 49 7.43 -6.52 -7.66
N GLU A 50 7.55 -7.82 -7.92
CA GLU A 50 6.39 -8.73 -7.98
C GLU A 50 5.66 -8.83 -6.64
N GLU A 51 6.40 -8.90 -5.53
CA GLU A 51 5.81 -8.96 -4.19
C GLU A 51 5.04 -7.69 -3.82
N ARG A 52 5.52 -6.50 -4.23
CA ARG A 52 4.75 -5.26 -4.05
C ARG A 52 3.43 -5.29 -4.80
N ARG A 53 3.45 -5.76 -6.06
CA ARG A 53 2.23 -5.90 -6.88
C ARG A 53 1.27 -6.90 -6.25
N ASN A 54 1.78 -8.07 -5.86
CA ASN A 54 1.00 -9.12 -5.22
C ASN A 54 0.40 -8.64 -3.91
N CYS A 55 1.18 -7.93 -3.07
CA CYS A 55 0.72 -7.34 -1.82
C CYS A 55 -0.44 -6.38 -2.06
N LEU A 56 -0.28 -5.40 -2.94
CA LEU A 56 -1.32 -4.39 -3.19
C LEU A 56 -2.59 -5.01 -3.81
N ALA A 57 -2.45 -5.97 -4.72
CA ALA A 57 -3.58 -6.70 -5.28
C ALA A 57 -4.31 -7.51 -4.20
N SER A 58 -3.56 -8.29 -3.42
CA SER A 58 -4.07 -9.15 -2.36
C SER A 58 -4.80 -8.37 -1.27
N LEU A 59 -4.22 -7.27 -0.79
CA LEU A 59 -4.82 -6.45 0.25
C LEU A 59 -6.04 -5.68 -0.24
N ARG A 60 -6.06 -5.29 -1.52
CA ARG A 60 -7.24 -4.71 -2.13
C ARG A 60 -8.38 -5.72 -2.24
N ASP A 61 -8.08 -6.93 -2.70
CA ASP A 61 -9.08 -8.00 -2.79
C ASP A 61 -9.64 -8.34 -1.40
N LEU A 62 -8.78 -8.33 -0.37
CA LEU A 62 -9.21 -8.46 1.02
C LEU A 62 -10.10 -7.29 1.44
N ALA A 63 -9.77 -6.05 1.08
CA ALA A 63 -10.59 -4.89 1.40
C ALA A 63 -12.02 -4.95 0.84
N PHE A 64 -12.20 -5.63 -0.30
CA PHE A 64 -13.52 -5.83 -0.90
C PHE A 64 -14.28 -7.03 -0.34
N THR A 65 -13.58 -8.10 0.05
CA THR A 65 -14.21 -9.35 0.50
C THR A 65 -14.43 -9.40 2.01
N HIS A 66 -13.51 -8.80 2.78
CA HIS A 66 -13.46 -8.81 4.24
C HIS A 66 -12.97 -7.44 4.73
N SER A 67 -13.86 -6.44 4.67
CA SER A 67 -13.54 -5.04 4.96
C SER A 67 -13.24 -4.78 6.44
N ASP A 68 -13.70 -5.67 7.32
CA ASP A 68 -13.51 -5.72 8.77
C ASP A 68 -12.09 -6.12 9.17
N ILE A 69 -11.36 -6.81 8.29
CA ILE A 69 -10.01 -7.27 8.59
C ILE A 69 -9.03 -6.11 8.46
N GLN A 70 -8.29 -5.87 9.55
CA GLN A 70 -7.23 -4.88 9.59
C GLN A 70 -6.08 -5.29 8.64
N ARG A 71 -5.54 -4.31 7.92
CA ARG A 71 -4.54 -4.50 6.85
C ARG A 71 -3.29 -3.70 7.17
N ILE A 72 -2.24 -4.37 7.62
CA ILE A 72 -0.96 -3.78 7.98
C ILE A 72 0.10 -4.28 7.00
N VAL A 73 0.99 -3.40 6.53
CA VAL A 73 2.13 -3.76 5.68
C VAL A 73 3.43 -3.54 6.42
N LEU A 74 4.33 -4.51 6.39
CA LEU A 74 5.71 -4.35 6.82
C LEU A 74 6.59 -4.11 5.59
N ALA A 75 7.04 -2.87 5.42
CA ALA A 75 8.01 -2.45 4.41
C ALA A 75 9.44 -2.75 4.88
N SER A 76 10.38 -2.81 3.95
CA SER A 76 11.79 -3.07 4.20
C SER A 76 12.50 -1.84 4.76
N ASP A 77 12.15 -0.67 4.23
CA ASP A 77 12.64 0.64 4.66
C ASP A 77 11.57 1.73 4.48
N ASP A 78 11.94 2.97 4.80
CA ASP A 78 11.05 4.12 4.67
C ASP A 78 10.75 4.51 3.21
N MET A 79 11.62 4.14 2.26
CA MET A 79 11.39 4.39 0.83
C MET A 79 10.30 3.46 0.31
N GLU A 80 10.37 2.17 0.62
CA GLU A 80 9.35 1.19 0.29
C GLU A 80 8.03 1.51 0.99
N ALA A 81 8.07 1.94 2.25
CA ALA A 81 6.85 2.36 2.96
C ALA A 81 6.19 3.57 2.26
N ARG A 82 6.98 4.58 1.84
CA ARG A 82 6.49 5.72 1.05
C ARG A 82 5.92 5.27 -0.29
N LEU A 83 6.59 4.35 -0.98
CA LEU A 83 6.13 3.84 -2.26
C LEU A 83 4.75 3.19 -2.09
N ILE A 84 4.61 2.24 -1.16
CA ILE A 84 3.36 1.53 -0.91
C ILE A 84 2.24 2.46 -0.47
N SER A 85 2.53 3.49 0.33
CA SER A 85 1.51 4.45 0.77
C SER A 85 0.89 5.22 -0.40
N HIS A 86 1.66 5.55 -1.43
CA HIS A 86 1.18 6.28 -2.61
C HIS A 86 0.53 5.37 -3.65
N LEU A 87 1.01 4.13 -3.77
CA LEU A 87 0.56 3.20 -4.79
C LEU A 87 -0.61 2.34 -4.34
N SER A 88 -0.89 2.26 -3.02
CA SER A 88 -1.98 1.42 -2.52
C SER A 88 -3.34 1.90 -3.04
N PRO A 89 -4.10 1.02 -3.74
CA PRO A 89 -5.41 1.36 -4.27
C PRO A 89 -6.51 1.35 -3.20
N SER A 90 -6.24 0.76 -2.04
CA SER A 90 -7.17 0.64 -0.92
C SER A 90 -6.55 1.22 0.34
N ARG A 91 -7.40 1.68 1.27
CA ARG A 91 -6.93 2.19 2.56
C ARG A 91 -6.29 1.04 3.35
N LEU A 92 -5.00 1.20 3.61
CA LEU A 92 -4.26 0.38 4.56
C LEU A 92 -4.46 0.94 5.97
N HIS A 93 -4.46 0.06 6.95
CA HIS A 93 -4.61 0.45 8.35
C HIS A 93 -3.26 0.88 8.94
N GLY A 94 -2.15 0.41 8.40
CA GLY A 94 -0.81 0.85 8.80
C GLY A 94 0.28 0.35 7.86
N ILE A 95 1.35 1.11 7.74
CA ILE A 95 2.60 0.69 7.07
C ILE A 95 3.73 0.90 8.08
N VAL A 96 4.45 -0.16 8.40
CA VAL A 96 5.55 -0.17 9.37
C VAL A 96 6.83 -0.51 8.63
N SER A 97 7.89 0.26 8.86
CA SER A 97 9.19 0.00 8.27
C SER A 97 10.01 -0.98 9.12
N LYS A 98 10.63 -1.98 8.50
CA LYS A 98 11.54 -2.94 9.18
C LYS A 98 12.90 -2.35 9.49
N SER A 99 13.23 -1.18 8.94
CA SER A 99 14.50 -0.50 9.22
C SER A 99 14.51 0.21 10.56
N VAL A 100 13.34 0.40 11.20
CA VAL A 100 13.25 1.01 12.53
C VAL A 100 13.74 0.03 13.61
N PRO A 101 14.25 0.53 14.75
CA PRO A 101 14.64 -0.31 15.87
C PRO A 101 13.47 -1.19 16.35
N LEU A 102 13.79 -2.39 16.86
CA LEU A 102 12.79 -3.38 17.28
C LEU A 102 11.79 -2.83 18.32
N SER A 103 12.25 -1.96 19.23
CA SER A 103 11.40 -1.31 20.23
C SER A 103 10.30 -0.46 19.58
N HIS A 104 10.68 0.38 18.60
CA HIS A 104 9.72 1.21 17.86
C HIS A 104 8.78 0.37 16.99
N LEU A 105 9.29 -0.67 16.33
CA LEU A 105 8.47 -1.59 15.55
C LEU A 105 7.40 -2.26 16.42
N GLN A 106 7.78 -2.66 17.64
CA GLN A 106 6.87 -3.26 18.61
C GLN A 106 5.80 -2.27 19.05
N GLU A 107 6.20 -1.05 19.42
CA GLU A 107 5.27 0.01 19.82
C GLU A 107 4.26 0.31 18.70
N GLU A 108 4.73 0.49 17.46
CA GLU A 108 3.86 0.73 16.30
C GLU A 108 2.87 -0.41 16.07
N LEU A 109 3.33 -1.67 16.12
CA LEU A 109 2.45 -2.82 15.94
C LEU A 109 1.43 -2.95 17.07
N VAL A 110 1.81 -2.67 18.32
CA VAL A 110 0.88 -2.69 19.46
C VAL A 110 -0.19 -1.61 19.28
N VAL A 111 0.19 -0.40 18.86
CA VAL A 111 -0.78 0.69 18.60
C VAL A 111 -1.74 0.29 17.49
N LEU A 112 -1.21 -0.19 16.36
CA LEU A 112 -2.05 -0.63 15.24
C LEU A 112 -3.00 -1.75 15.67
N LEU A 113 -2.52 -2.81 16.32
CA LEU A 113 -3.34 -3.98 16.68
C LEU A 113 -4.34 -3.74 17.81
N ARG A 114 -4.17 -2.69 18.63
CA ARG A 114 -5.11 -2.34 19.72
C ARG A 114 -6.30 -1.52 19.24
N GLU A 115 -6.13 -0.71 18.20
CA GLU A 115 -7.18 0.15 17.66
C GLU A 115 -8.11 -0.60 16.70
N THR A 116 -8.78 -1.62 17.20
CA THR A 116 -9.55 -2.55 16.37
C THR A 116 -10.84 -1.98 15.79
N HIS A 117 -11.31 -0.79 16.17
CA HIS A 117 -12.66 -0.31 15.82
C HIS A 117 -12.76 1.12 15.26
N HIS A 118 -11.66 1.87 15.14
CA HIS A 118 -11.68 3.13 14.39
C HIS A 118 -10.89 2.94 13.10
N ILE A 119 -11.58 3.07 11.97
CA ILE A 119 -10.98 3.22 10.65
C ILE A 119 -9.86 4.25 10.80
N ASN A 120 -8.64 3.82 10.55
CA ASN A 120 -7.49 4.46 11.15
C ASN A 120 -7.20 5.85 10.56
N ASP A 121 -7.74 6.91 11.17
CA ASP A 121 -7.26 8.30 11.09
C ASP A 121 -6.05 8.50 12.04
N ASN A 122 -5.32 7.43 12.41
CA ASN A 122 -4.15 7.59 13.28
C ASN A 122 -3.15 8.56 12.70
N MET A 123 -2.70 9.41 13.62
CA MET A 123 -1.55 10.29 13.52
C MET A 123 -0.28 9.59 13.00
N LEU A 124 -0.16 8.28 13.14
CA LEU A 124 0.94 7.48 12.57
C LEU A 124 0.82 7.24 11.06
N ASN A 125 -0.37 6.99 10.51
CA ASN A 125 -0.56 7.07 9.05
C ASN A 125 -0.42 8.51 8.58
N HIS A 126 -0.79 9.48 9.42
CA HIS A 126 -0.68 10.92 9.14
C HIS A 126 0.78 11.37 8.94
N TRP A 127 1.81 10.72 9.48
CA TRP A 127 3.19 11.12 9.15
C TRP A 127 3.59 10.72 7.72
N TYR A 128 3.13 9.56 7.23
CA TYR A 128 3.31 9.15 5.82
C TYR A 128 2.32 9.81 4.85
N VAL A 129 1.10 10.10 5.31
CA VAL A 129 -0.04 10.54 4.50
C VAL A 129 -0.26 12.07 4.54
N ASN A 130 0.13 12.77 5.61
CA ASN A 130 -0.24 14.18 5.87
C ASN A 130 0.90 15.20 5.75
N GLN A 131 1.96 14.89 5.02
CA GLN A 131 2.57 15.95 4.21
C GLN A 131 1.91 15.85 2.85
N ASN A 132 1.40 16.97 2.34
CA ASN A 132 0.78 17.23 1.01
C ASN A 132 1.48 16.58 -0.22
N ARG A 133 1.71 15.25 -0.20
CA ARG A 133 2.63 14.48 -1.05
C ARG A 133 1.92 13.48 -1.94
N LEU A 134 0.60 13.38 -1.88
CA LEU A 134 -0.16 12.61 -2.88
C LEU A 134 0.26 13.03 -4.29
N LEU A 135 0.31 12.04 -5.19
CA LEU A 135 0.61 12.31 -6.58
C LEU A 135 -0.48 13.21 -7.15
N SER A 136 -0.08 14.33 -7.74
CA SER A 136 -1.03 15.21 -8.43
C SER A 136 -1.65 14.48 -9.63
N PRO A 137 -2.83 14.90 -10.12
CA PRO A 137 -3.44 14.32 -11.32
C PRO A 137 -2.47 14.29 -12.51
N THR A 138 -1.67 15.34 -12.67
CA THR A 138 -0.65 15.46 -13.71
C THR A 138 0.52 14.49 -13.50
N GLU A 139 1.05 14.40 -12.29
CA GLU A 139 2.11 13.42 -11.95
C GLU A 139 1.64 11.99 -12.24
N ARG A 140 0.41 11.66 -11.83
CA ARG A 140 -0.19 10.34 -12.07
C ARG A 140 -0.42 10.07 -13.56
N ALA A 141 -0.80 11.09 -14.34
CA ALA A 141 -0.92 10.97 -15.79
C ALA A 141 0.43 10.73 -16.46
N ILE A 142 1.49 11.44 -16.04
CA ILE A 142 2.86 11.25 -16.54
C ILE A 142 3.32 9.82 -16.27
N LEU A 143 3.13 9.29 -15.06
CA LEU A 143 3.48 7.90 -14.74
C LEU A 143 2.76 6.89 -15.65
N ARG A 144 1.46 7.09 -15.91
CA ARG A 144 0.71 6.23 -16.84
C ARG A 144 1.29 6.27 -18.25
N TYR A 145 1.58 7.45 -18.80
CA TYR A 145 2.20 7.51 -20.13
C TYR A 145 3.60 6.87 -20.15
N MET A 146 4.39 7.06 -19.10
CA MET A 146 5.69 6.40 -18.99
C MET A 146 5.57 4.87 -18.95
N SER A 147 4.59 4.31 -18.24
CA SER A 147 4.32 2.86 -18.25
C SER A 147 3.85 2.33 -19.61
N PHE A 148 3.32 3.18 -20.48
CA PHE A 148 3.01 2.84 -21.87
C PHE A 148 4.20 3.05 -22.84
N GLY A 149 5.37 3.45 -22.33
CA GLY A 149 6.59 3.62 -23.12
C GLY A 149 6.76 5.00 -23.77
N PHE A 150 5.92 5.98 -23.44
CA PHE A 150 6.05 7.33 -24.00
C PHE A 150 7.26 8.07 -23.43
N SER A 151 7.98 8.76 -24.29
CA SER A 151 9.07 9.67 -23.92
C SER A 151 8.55 11.01 -23.40
N ILE A 152 9.39 11.76 -22.68
CA ILE A 152 9.02 13.06 -22.11
C ILE A 152 8.54 14.09 -23.16
N PRO A 153 9.15 14.20 -24.35
CA PRO A 153 8.59 15.02 -25.43
C PRO A 153 7.20 14.58 -25.87
N GLU A 154 6.96 13.28 -26.06
CA GLU A 154 5.66 12.77 -26.49
C GLU A 154 4.58 13.02 -25.42
N ILE A 155 4.92 12.85 -24.15
CA ILE A 155 4.03 13.18 -23.02
C ILE A 155 3.69 14.68 -23.01
N ALA A 156 4.67 15.54 -23.31
CA ALA A 156 4.46 16.98 -23.38
C ALA A 156 3.47 17.35 -24.50
N THR A 157 3.59 16.71 -25.67
CA THR A 157 2.64 16.85 -26.78
C THR A 157 1.26 16.35 -26.38
N GLN A 158 1.17 15.16 -25.79
CA GLN A 158 -0.10 14.51 -25.43
C GLN A 158 -0.87 15.25 -24.33
N LEU A 159 -0.16 15.88 -23.40
CA LEU A 159 -0.76 16.69 -22.32
C LEU A 159 -0.90 18.17 -22.68
N GLU A 160 -0.45 18.58 -23.88
CA GLU A 160 -0.42 19.98 -24.32
C GLU A 160 0.29 20.91 -23.33
N ARG A 161 1.46 20.48 -22.84
CA ARG A 161 2.25 21.22 -21.83
C ARG A 161 3.69 21.44 -22.27
N ASN A 162 4.32 22.46 -21.69
CA ASN A 162 5.74 22.69 -21.88
C ASN A 162 6.57 21.50 -21.36
N ILE A 163 7.54 21.05 -22.14
CA ILE A 163 8.42 19.92 -21.77
C ILE A 163 9.14 20.14 -20.44
N LYS A 164 9.49 21.38 -20.08
CA LYS A 164 10.10 21.73 -18.78
C LYS A 164 9.12 21.48 -17.63
N THR A 165 7.83 21.77 -17.84
CA THR A 165 6.77 21.50 -16.86
C THR A 165 6.58 20.00 -16.65
N ILE A 166 6.59 19.20 -17.72
CA ILE A 166 6.54 17.73 -17.61
C ILE A 166 7.75 17.20 -16.83
N ARG A 167 8.96 17.68 -17.11
CA ARG A 167 10.17 17.31 -16.36
C ARG A 167 10.07 17.67 -14.87
N ALA A 168 9.54 18.84 -14.55
CA ALA A 168 9.32 19.26 -13.17
C ALA A 168 8.33 18.35 -12.45
N HIS A 169 7.18 18.04 -13.07
CA HIS A 169 6.22 17.10 -12.48
C HIS A 169 6.78 15.68 -12.35
N LYS A 170 7.56 15.19 -13.32
CA LYS A 170 8.29 13.93 -13.18
C LYS A 170 9.20 13.94 -11.96
N PHE A 171 9.99 15.00 -11.78
CA PHE A 171 10.87 15.14 -10.61
C PHE A 171 10.07 15.17 -9.30
N ASN A 172 8.96 15.89 -9.26
CA ASN A 172 8.09 15.92 -8.09
C ASN A 172 7.51 14.52 -7.77
N ALA A 173 7.11 13.76 -8.80
CA ALA A 173 6.66 12.38 -8.63
C ALA A 173 7.79 11.50 -8.05
N MET A 174 9.01 11.63 -8.55
CA MET A 174 10.18 10.91 -8.03
C MET A 174 10.40 11.20 -6.54
N VAL A 175 10.40 12.48 -6.16
CA VAL A 175 10.55 12.91 -4.75
C VAL A 175 9.44 12.35 -3.85
N LYS A 176 8.19 12.41 -4.32
CA LYS A 176 7.01 11.91 -3.56
C LYS A 176 7.06 10.40 -3.34
N LEU A 177 7.36 9.65 -4.40
CA LEU A 177 7.49 8.20 -4.36
C LEU A 177 8.77 7.72 -3.68
N GLY A 178 9.71 8.63 -3.41
CA GLY A 178 11.01 8.29 -2.85
C GLY A 178 11.85 7.46 -3.81
N VAL A 179 11.74 7.68 -5.12
CA VAL A 179 12.60 7.04 -6.13
C VAL A 179 13.58 8.06 -6.69
N ASN A 180 14.78 7.63 -7.05
CA ASN A 180 15.88 8.51 -7.47
C ASN A 180 16.32 8.31 -8.93
N SER A 181 15.64 7.45 -9.68
CA SER A 181 16.00 7.11 -11.05
C SER A 181 14.77 6.89 -11.93
N ASP A 182 14.96 7.03 -13.24
CA ASP A 182 13.92 6.77 -14.24
C ASP A 182 13.48 5.31 -14.22
N VAL A 183 14.40 4.39 -13.97
CA VAL A 183 14.11 2.96 -13.82
C VAL A 183 13.21 2.74 -12.61
N GLY A 184 13.54 3.30 -11.43
CA GLY A 184 12.71 3.20 -10.25
C GLY A 184 11.33 3.86 -10.42
N LEU A 185 11.27 4.95 -11.20
CA LEU A 185 10.01 5.60 -11.54
C LEU A 185 9.13 4.75 -12.46
N LEU A 186 9.75 4.06 -13.43
CA LEU A 186 9.06 3.10 -14.31
C LEU A 186 8.56 1.88 -13.51
N ASP A 187 9.35 1.37 -12.58
CA ASP A 187 8.92 0.29 -11.68
C ASP A 187 7.72 0.70 -10.82
N ALA A 188 7.72 1.93 -10.30
CA ALA A 188 6.57 2.47 -9.57
C ALA A 188 5.34 2.66 -10.48
N ALA A 189 5.53 3.13 -11.72
CA ALA A 189 4.47 3.29 -12.69
C ALA A 189 3.85 1.94 -13.10
N ASP A 190 4.66 0.90 -13.23
CA ASP A 190 4.21 -0.46 -13.51
C ASP A 190 3.30 -1.02 -12.41
N ILE A 191 3.66 -0.79 -11.15
CA ILE A 191 2.82 -1.18 -10.00
C ILE A 191 1.45 -0.50 -10.09
N LEU A 192 1.40 0.78 -10.50
CA LEU A 192 0.14 1.53 -10.67
C LEU A 192 -0.74 0.98 -11.78
N THR A 193 -0.17 0.60 -12.92
CA THR A 193 -0.95 0.16 -14.09
C THR A 193 -1.39 -1.28 -14.02
N HIS A 194 -0.59 -2.14 -13.38
CA HIS A 194 -0.91 -3.56 -13.26
C HIS A 194 -1.82 -3.90 -12.08
N LEU A 195 -2.26 -2.91 -11.31
CA LEU A 195 -3.39 -3.08 -10.40
C LEU A 195 -4.67 -3.12 -11.24
N PRO A 196 -5.39 -4.27 -11.31
CA PRO A 196 -6.60 -4.37 -12.13
C PRO A 196 -7.55 -3.23 -11.77
N ALA A 197 -7.85 -2.32 -12.68
CA ALA A 197 -8.94 -1.38 -12.49
C ALA A 197 -10.24 -2.19 -12.53
N ARG A 198 -10.62 -2.85 -11.43
CA ARG A 198 -12.02 -3.17 -11.22
C ARG A 198 -12.66 -1.83 -10.91
N ASP A 199 -13.28 -1.26 -11.94
CA ASP A 199 -14.09 -0.06 -11.82
C ASP A 199 -14.86 -0.14 -10.52
N MET A 200 -14.73 0.90 -9.71
CA MET A 200 -15.64 1.17 -8.63
C MET A 200 -16.98 1.59 -9.26
N ARG A 201 -17.64 0.68 -9.99
CA ARG A 201 -19.07 0.77 -10.29
C ARG A 201 -19.77 0.47 -8.98
N CYS A 202 -19.77 1.46 -8.11
CA CYS A 202 -20.80 1.59 -7.10
C CYS A 202 -22.11 1.62 -7.89
N SER A 203 -22.82 0.50 -7.91
CA SER A 203 -24.17 0.41 -8.44
C SER A 203 -25.09 1.26 -7.56
N VAL A 204 -25.09 2.56 -7.79
CA VAL A 204 -26.14 3.45 -7.29
C VAL A 204 -27.25 3.42 -8.33
N SER A 205 -28.07 2.37 -8.28
CA SER A 205 -29.44 2.41 -8.78
C SER A 205 -30.29 1.36 -8.05
N GLY A 206 -30.35 1.49 -6.73
CA GLY A 206 -31.48 0.99 -5.97
C GLY A 206 -32.46 2.13 -5.83
N SER A 207 -33.44 2.24 -6.72
CA SER A 207 -34.59 3.10 -6.52
C SER A 207 -35.25 2.75 -5.18
N PRO A 208 -35.57 3.71 -4.29
CA PRO A 208 -36.42 3.40 -3.17
C PRO A 208 -37.84 3.26 -3.70
N ALA A 209 -38.35 2.03 -3.73
CA ALA A 209 -39.78 1.80 -3.74
C ALA A 209 -40.31 2.18 -2.35
N PHE A 210 -41.08 3.26 -2.29
CA PHE A 210 -42.03 3.48 -1.19
C PHE A 210 -43.44 3.28 -1.74
N LEU A 211 -44.23 2.58 -0.93
CA LEU A 211 -45.69 2.47 -1.03
C LEU A 211 -46.35 3.85 -1.06
#